data_AF-A0A5M6HZW6-F1
#
_entry.id   AF-A0A5M6HZW6-F1
#
_cell.length_a   1.000
_cell.length_b   1.000
_cell.length_c   1.000
_cell.angle_alpha   90.00
_cell.angle_beta   90.00
_cell.angle_gamma   90.00
#
_symmetry.space_group_name_H-M   'P 1'
#
loop_
_entity.id
_entity.type
_entity.pdbx_description
1 polymer ?
#
loop_
_entity_poly.entity_id
_entity_poly.type
_entity_poly.pdbx_seq_one_letter_code
_entity_poly.pdbx_strand_id
1 'polypeptide(L)'
;MSVRRLAPAEQQPDAFAFTAENAAWAQTQIAKYPEGRQASAVIALLWRAQEQAGGWLPQKAIEHVAELLAMPPIRVLEVATFYTMFNLEPVGQHFVQVCGTTPCMLRGAEALKKVCHDKIGHERHVTADGKFSWAEVECLGACVNAPMVQIGADYYEDLTPETLAKLLDNLAAGRPVKPGPQVERQFSAPAGGLTTLTGDPAPGADDKTPAE
;
A
#
# COMPACT_ATOMS: atom_id res chain seq x y z
N MET A 1 15.65 6.60 16.77
CA MET A 1 15.12 5.79 15.66
C MET A 1 14.88 4.39 16.20
N SER A 2 13.63 3.95 16.27
CA SER A 2 13.30 2.56 16.64
C SER A 2 13.84 1.63 15.57
N VAL A 3 14.64 0.65 15.97
CA VAL A 3 15.14 -0.38 15.07
C VAL A 3 13.96 -1.23 14.60
N ARG A 4 13.55 -1.10 13.33
CA ARG A 4 12.56 -2.00 12.72
C ARG A 4 13.22 -3.36 12.53
N ARG A 5 12.66 -4.39 13.17
CA ARG A 5 13.19 -5.75 13.17
C ARG A 5 12.42 -6.62 12.19
N LEU A 6 13.08 -7.66 11.69
CA LEU A 6 12.43 -8.73 10.96
C LEU A 6 11.57 -9.57 11.92
N ALA A 7 10.55 -10.21 11.39
CA ALA A 7 9.75 -11.18 12.14
C ALA A 7 10.64 -12.25 12.80
N PRO A 8 10.24 -12.77 13.97
CA PRO A 8 10.96 -13.86 14.65
C PRO A 8 11.20 -15.06 13.73
N ALA A 9 12.28 -15.81 13.99
CA ALA A 9 12.71 -16.93 13.15
C ALA A 9 11.61 -17.99 12.98
N GLU A 10 10.73 -18.15 13.97
CA GLU A 10 9.61 -19.10 13.97
C GLU A 10 8.54 -18.75 12.92
N GLN A 11 8.49 -17.51 12.45
CA GLN A 11 7.56 -17.03 11.43
C GLN A 11 8.22 -16.91 10.05
N GLN A 12 9.55 -17.04 9.97
CA GLN A 12 10.27 -16.93 8.70
C GLN A 12 10.09 -18.23 7.89
N PRO A 13 9.83 -18.13 6.57
CA PRO A 13 9.87 -19.30 5.70
C PRO A 13 11.31 -19.79 5.54
N ASP A 14 11.48 -21.11 5.40
CA ASP A 14 12.81 -21.73 5.22
C ASP A 14 13.46 -21.31 3.89
N ALA A 15 12.65 -21.02 2.87
CA ALA A 15 13.10 -20.65 1.53
C ALA A 15 12.15 -19.65 0.87
N PHE A 16 12.69 -18.92 -0.11
CA PHE A 16 11.93 -18.06 -1.00
C PHE A 16 12.53 -18.15 -2.41
N ALA A 17 11.66 -18.22 -3.41
CA ALA A 17 12.03 -18.06 -4.80
C ALA A 17 10.88 -17.35 -5.52
N PHE A 18 11.19 -16.49 -6.49
CA PHE A 18 10.14 -15.96 -7.36
C PHE A 18 9.45 -17.08 -8.14
N THR A 19 8.14 -16.93 -8.36
CA THR A 19 7.44 -17.74 -9.37
C THR A 19 8.08 -17.52 -10.74
N ALA A 20 7.89 -18.44 -11.70
CA ALA A 20 8.44 -18.29 -13.04
C ALA A 20 8.02 -16.97 -13.71
N GLU A 21 6.77 -16.55 -13.50
CA GLU A 21 6.25 -15.26 -13.95
C GLU A 21 6.99 -14.08 -13.30
N ASN A 22 7.13 -14.09 -11.97
CA ASN A 22 7.80 -13.01 -11.25
C ASN A 22 9.30 -12.96 -11.53
N ALA A 23 9.93 -14.11 -11.78
CA ALA A 23 11.33 -14.19 -12.19
C ALA A 23 11.53 -13.56 -13.58
N ALA A 24 10.65 -13.87 -14.54
CA ALA A 24 10.68 -13.25 -15.86
C ALA A 24 10.42 -11.73 -15.75
N TRP A 25 9.42 -11.31 -14.98
CA TRP A 25 9.15 -9.90 -14.71
C TRP A 25 10.35 -9.21 -14.07
N ALA A 26 11.03 -9.83 -13.10
CA ALA A 26 12.20 -9.27 -12.45
C ALA A 26 13.32 -8.97 -13.45
N GLN A 27 13.58 -9.85 -14.41
CA GLN A 27 14.54 -9.60 -15.49
C GLN A 27 14.17 -8.37 -16.32
N THR A 28 12.88 -8.18 -16.63
CA THR A 28 12.43 -6.97 -17.34
C THR A 28 12.66 -5.69 -16.55
N GLN A 29 12.55 -5.74 -15.21
CA GLN A 29 12.80 -4.56 -14.37
C GLN A 29 14.30 -4.27 -14.26
N ILE A 30 15.13 -5.30 -14.15
CA ILE A 30 16.59 -5.18 -14.13
C ILE A 30 17.08 -4.55 -15.45
N ALA A 31 16.54 -4.99 -16.58
CA ALA A 31 16.90 -4.49 -17.91
C ALA A 31 16.56 -3.01 -18.16
N LYS A 32 15.75 -2.37 -17.31
CA LYS A 32 15.50 -0.91 -17.38
C LYS A 32 16.71 -0.07 -16.99
N TYR A 33 17.68 -0.67 -16.31
CA TYR A 33 18.85 0.03 -15.81
C TYR A 33 20.10 -0.31 -16.62
N PRO A 34 21.01 0.65 -16.84
CA PRO A 34 22.28 0.39 -17.52
C PRO A 34 23.10 -0.71 -16.84
N GLU A 35 23.99 -1.33 -17.61
CA GLU A 35 24.96 -2.29 -17.10
C GLU A 35 25.78 -1.67 -15.94
N GLY A 36 25.97 -2.43 -14.87
CA GLY A 36 26.61 -1.97 -13.63
C GLY A 36 25.72 -1.15 -12.70
N ARG A 37 24.46 -0.87 -13.08
CA ARG A 37 23.48 -0.09 -12.28
C ARG A 37 22.25 -0.89 -11.90
N GLN A 38 22.28 -2.21 -12.05
CA GLN A 38 21.16 -3.12 -11.78
C GLN A 38 20.64 -3.04 -10.34
N ALA A 39 21.48 -2.65 -9.37
CA ALA A 39 21.09 -2.41 -7.98
C ALA A 39 19.90 -1.42 -7.84
N SER A 40 19.68 -0.56 -8.83
CA SER A 40 18.56 0.39 -8.87
C SER A 40 17.18 -0.30 -8.93
N ALA A 41 17.12 -1.56 -9.35
CA ALA A 41 15.89 -2.35 -9.38
C ALA A 41 15.46 -2.86 -7.99
N VAL A 42 16.28 -2.70 -6.95
CA VAL A 42 16.07 -3.32 -5.62
C VAL A 42 14.69 -3.04 -5.03
N ILE A 43 14.20 -1.79 -5.10
CA ILE A 43 12.90 -1.42 -4.52
C ILE A 43 11.77 -2.13 -5.26
N ALA A 44 11.82 -2.18 -6.60
CA ALA A 44 10.79 -2.84 -7.41
C ALA A 44 10.77 -4.35 -7.16
N LEU A 45 11.94 -4.98 -7.04
CA LEU A 45 12.05 -6.41 -6.77
C LEU A 45 11.58 -6.76 -5.36
N LEU A 46 11.94 -5.97 -4.34
CA LEU A 46 11.45 -6.15 -2.98
C LEU A 46 9.92 -5.98 -2.90
N TRP A 47 9.36 -5.01 -3.63
CA TRP A 47 7.92 -4.82 -3.69
C TRP A 47 7.22 -6.06 -4.25
N ARG A 48 7.72 -6.57 -5.37
CA ARG A 48 7.16 -7.80 -5.97
C ARG A 48 7.32 -9.02 -5.06
N ALA A 49 8.45 -9.13 -4.38
CA ALA A 49 8.70 -10.21 -3.43
C ALA A 49 7.72 -10.16 -2.26
N GLN A 50 7.44 -8.96 -1.76
CA GLN A 50 6.43 -8.73 -0.71
C GLN A 50 5.02 -9.13 -1.17
N GLU A 51 4.61 -8.73 -2.38
CA GLU A 51 3.31 -9.14 -2.94
C GLU A 51 3.20 -10.67 -3.02
N GLN A 52 4.24 -11.35 -3.52
CA GLN A 52 4.26 -12.80 -3.65
C GLN A 52 4.24 -13.50 -2.28
N ALA A 53 4.92 -12.95 -1.27
CA ALA A 53 5.00 -13.51 0.06
C ALA A 53 3.76 -13.22 0.94
N GLY A 54 2.68 -12.67 0.36
CA GLY A 54 1.42 -12.44 1.06
C GLY A 54 1.37 -11.11 1.81
N GLY A 55 2.02 -10.07 1.28
CA GLY A 55 1.92 -8.70 1.79
C GLY A 55 3.00 -8.31 2.81
N TRP A 56 3.95 -9.20 3.09
CA TRP A 56 5.12 -8.92 3.92
C TRP A 56 6.40 -9.43 3.27
N LEU A 57 7.56 -9.04 3.80
CA LEU A 57 8.87 -9.24 3.20
C LEU A 57 9.75 -10.12 4.12
N PRO A 58 9.76 -11.44 3.89
CA PRO A 58 10.59 -12.38 4.64
C PRO A 58 12.09 -12.13 4.46
N GLN A 59 12.88 -12.59 5.43
CA GLN A 59 14.34 -12.57 5.32
C GLN A 59 14.84 -13.27 4.06
N LYS A 60 14.27 -14.45 3.73
CA LYS A 60 14.62 -15.20 2.53
C LYS A 60 14.31 -14.47 1.23
N ALA A 61 13.28 -13.63 1.21
CA ALA A 61 12.99 -12.79 0.05
C ALA A 61 14.04 -11.68 -0.12
N ILE A 62 14.50 -11.08 0.98
CA ILE A 62 15.58 -10.08 0.98
C ILE A 62 16.89 -10.69 0.48
N GLU A 63 17.25 -11.87 1.00
CA GLU A 63 18.44 -12.63 0.57
C GLU A 63 18.37 -12.98 -0.92
N HIS A 64 17.22 -13.47 -1.39
CA HIS A 64 17.01 -13.80 -2.80
C HIS A 64 17.18 -12.59 -3.74
N VAL A 65 16.63 -11.42 -3.38
CA VAL A 65 16.81 -10.19 -4.17
C VAL A 65 18.26 -9.72 -4.15
N ALA A 66 18.97 -9.89 -3.03
CA ALA A 66 20.39 -9.58 -2.93
C ALA A 66 21.23 -10.43 -3.89
N GLU A 67 20.99 -11.74 -3.91
CA GLU A 67 21.64 -12.67 -4.84
C GLU A 67 21.34 -12.32 -6.30
N LEU A 68 20.07 -12.07 -6.63
CA LEU A 68 19.61 -11.75 -7.99
C LEU A 68 20.27 -10.47 -8.55
N LEU A 69 20.53 -9.48 -7.69
CA LEU A 69 21.17 -8.22 -8.08
C LEU A 69 22.69 -8.20 -7.85
N ALA A 70 23.28 -9.32 -7.39
CA ALA A 70 24.68 -9.40 -6.96
C ALA A 70 25.04 -8.28 -5.95
N MET A 71 24.12 -7.97 -5.03
CA MET A 71 24.30 -6.98 -3.97
C MET A 71 24.65 -7.66 -2.63
N PRO A 72 25.44 -7.00 -1.77
CA PRO A 72 25.58 -7.45 -0.39
C PRO A 72 24.22 -7.49 0.33
N PRO A 73 23.85 -8.58 1.02
CA PRO A 73 22.54 -8.70 1.69
C PRO A 73 22.21 -7.55 2.64
N ILE A 74 23.22 -7.01 3.32
CA ILE A 74 23.06 -5.87 4.23
C ILE A 74 22.51 -4.62 3.53
N ARG A 75 22.85 -4.38 2.25
CA ARG A 75 22.35 -3.22 1.50
C ARG A 75 20.88 -3.35 1.17
N VAL A 76 20.43 -4.57 0.87
CA VAL A 76 19.01 -4.84 0.62
C VAL A 76 18.22 -4.76 1.93
N LEU A 77 18.79 -5.22 3.05
CA LEU A 77 18.20 -5.08 4.37
C LEU A 77 18.09 -3.61 4.81
N GLU A 78 19.10 -2.77 4.54
CA GLU A 78 19.05 -1.32 4.77
C GLU A 78 17.86 -0.70 4.02
N VAL A 79 17.66 -1.04 2.74
CA VAL A 79 16.50 -0.57 1.95
C VAL A 79 15.18 -1.06 2.58
N ALA A 80 15.07 -2.36 2.88
CA ALA A 80 13.86 -2.95 3.44
C ALA A 80 13.47 -2.33 4.80
N THR A 81 14.46 -2.00 5.63
CA THR A 81 14.23 -1.40 6.95
C THR A 81 13.97 0.10 6.87
N PHE A 82 14.59 0.80 5.92
CA PHE A 82 14.44 2.25 5.73
C PHE A 82 13.05 2.63 5.20
N TYR A 83 12.54 1.94 4.19
CA TYR A 83 11.23 2.27 3.61
C TYR A 83 10.10 1.58 4.39
N THR A 84 9.17 2.39 4.91
CA THR A 84 8.06 1.93 5.77
C THR A 84 7.03 1.07 5.05
N MET A 85 6.96 1.17 3.73
CA MET A 85 6.07 0.37 2.88
C MET A 85 6.41 -1.12 2.87
N PHE A 86 7.67 -1.47 3.18
CA PHE A 86 8.05 -2.87 3.32
C PHE A 86 7.65 -3.38 4.70
N ASN A 87 6.72 -4.33 4.74
CA ASN A 87 6.26 -4.93 5.98
C ASN A 87 7.24 -6.04 6.36
N LEU A 88 7.97 -5.87 7.46
CA LEU A 88 8.98 -6.83 7.91
C LEU A 88 8.42 -7.96 8.78
N GLU A 89 7.11 -7.92 8.99
CA GLU A 89 6.31 -8.86 9.77
C GLU A 89 5.01 -9.17 9.00
N PRO A 90 4.41 -10.35 9.19
CA PRO A 90 3.14 -10.70 8.55
C PRO A 90 2.06 -9.65 8.81
N VAL A 91 1.31 -9.33 7.76
CA VAL A 91 0.13 -8.46 7.82
C VAL A 91 -1.11 -9.25 7.41
N GLY A 92 -2.28 -8.77 7.83
CA GLY A 92 -3.55 -9.36 7.38
C GLY A 92 -3.76 -9.12 5.88
N GLN A 93 -4.59 -9.96 5.27
CA GLN A 93 -4.97 -9.87 3.85
C GLN A 93 -5.37 -8.44 3.42
N HIS A 94 -6.05 -7.73 4.31
CA HIS A 94 -6.37 -6.31 4.21
C HIS A 94 -5.59 -5.55 5.27
N PHE A 95 -4.47 -4.93 4.86
CA PHE A 95 -3.71 -4.01 5.70
C PHE A 95 -4.27 -2.59 5.57
N VAL A 96 -4.96 -2.14 6.62
CA VAL A 96 -5.64 -0.85 6.68
C VAL A 96 -4.70 0.22 7.21
N GLN A 97 -4.30 1.15 6.36
CA GLN A 97 -3.40 2.24 6.70
C GLN A 97 -4.20 3.54 6.85
N VAL A 98 -4.38 4.00 8.09
CA VAL A 98 -5.18 5.19 8.41
C VAL A 98 -4.29 6.42 8.47
N CYS A 99 -4.57 7.44 7.66
CA CYS A 99 -3.82 8.70 7.71
C CYS A 99 -4.11 9.44 9.03
N GLY A 100 -3.10 9.58 9.89
CA GLY A 100 -3.21 10.26 11.18
C GLY A 100 -2.84 11.76 11.16
N THR A 101 -2.34 12.27 10.03
CA THR A 101 -1.78 13.62 9.96
C THR A 101 -2.82 14.74 10.01
N THR A 102 -2.36 15.97 10.26
CA THR A 102 -3.17 17.16 10.59
C THR A 102 -4.42 17.36 9.72
N PRO A 103 -4.38 17.30 8.37
CA PRO A 103 -5.60 17.49 7.58
C PRO A 103 -6.65 16.40 7.83
N CYS A 104 -6.25 15.14 7.96
CA CYS A 104 -7.15 14.03 8.29
C CYS A 104 -7.61 14.09 9.75
N MET A 105 -6.71 14.46 10.68
CA MET A 105 -7.04 14.69 12.08
C MET A 105 -8.14 15.74 12.25
N LEU A 106 -8.00 16.91 11.61
CA LEU A 106 -9.01 17.98 11.62
C LEU A 106 -10.36 17.55 11.03
N ARG A 107 -10.34 16.54 10.15
CA ARG A 107 -11.52 15.94 9.50
C ARG A 107 -12.07 14.72 10.24
N GLY A 108 -11.53 14.38 11.41
CA GLY A 108 -12.07 13.32 12.27
C GLY A 108 -11.39 11.95 12.14
N ALA A 109 -10.14 11.87 11.67
CA ALA A 109 -9.41 10.59 11.55
C ALA A 109 -9.31 9.79 12.86
N GLU A 110 -9.33 10.44 14.03
CA GLU A 110 -9.36 9.75 15.34
C GLU A 110 -10.57 8.82 15.48
N ALA A 111 -11.73 9.21 14.93
CA ALA A 111 -12.90 8.35 14.94
C ALA A 111 -12.72 7.14 14.01
N LEU A 112 -11.96 7.27 12.92
CA LEU A 112 -11.61 6.14 12.05
C LEU A 112 -10.64 5.17 12.71
N LYS A 113 -9.62 5.68 13.43
CA LYS A 113 -8.71 4.87 14.23
C LYS A 113 -9.47 4.07 15.29
N LYS A 114 -10.46 4.69 15.95
CA LYS A 114 -11.34 3.99 16.90
C LYS A 114 -12.11 2.84 16.25
N VAL A 115 -12.67 3.04 15.06
CA VAL A 115 -13.35 1.96 14.32
C VAL A 115 -12.40 0.81 14.02
N CYS A 116 -11.17 1.11 13.58
CA CYS A 116 -10.15 0.09 13.33
C CYS A 116 -9.80 -0.66 14.62
N HIS A 117 -9.58 0.06 15.72
CA HIS A 117 -9.31 -0.54 17.02
C HIS A 117 -10.43 -1.49 17.47
N ASP A 118 -11.68 -1.05 17.39
CA ASP A 118 -12.83 -1.81 17.87
C ASP A 118 -13.14 -3.05 17.01
N LYS A 119 -12.89 -2.99 15.69
CA LYS A 119 -13.17 -4.10 14.77
C LYS A 119 -11.99 -5.05 14.56
N ILE A 120 -10.76 -4.55 14.60
CA ILE A 120 -9.54 -5.29 14.21
C ILE A 120 -8.67 -5.59 15.45
N GLY A 121 -8.62 -4.69 16.43
CA GLY A 121 -7.80 -4.82 17.64
C GLY A 121 -6.67 -3.80 17.70
N HIS A 122 -5.58 -4.12 18.40
CA HIS A 122 -4.44 -3.22 18.53
C HIS A 122 -3.75 -2.94 17.19
N GLU A 123 -3.08 -1.79 17.09
CA GLU A 123 -2.28 -1.44 15.92
C GLU A 123 -1.23 -2.51 15.63
N ARG A 124 -1.01 -2.82 14.35
CA ARG A 124 -0.11 -3.87 13.83
C ARG A 124 -0.41 -5.29 14.33
N HIS A 125 -1.57 -5.52 14.95
CA HIS A 125 -2.08 -6.84 15.22
C HIS A 125 -2.78 -7.42 13.97
N VAL A 126 -2.52 -8.69 13.67
CA VAL A 126 -3.26 -9.45 12.66
C VAL A 126 -4.38 -10.21 13.34
N THR A 127 -5.61 -10.08 12.83
CA THR A 127 -6.77 -10.78 13.36
C THR A 127 -6.59 -12.31 13.30
N ALA A 128 -7.26 -13.03 14.20
CA ALA A 128 -7.13 -14.49 14.29
C ALA A 128 -7.54 -15.24 13.00
N ASP A 129 -8.41 -14.65 12.18
CA ASP A 129 -8.79 -15.17 10.87
C ASP A 129 -7.85 -14.75 9.73
N GLY A 130 -6.77 -14.01 10.04
CA GLY A 130 -5.76 -13.55 9.09
C GLY A 130 -6.23 -12.45 8.14
N LYS A 131 -7.47 -11.96 8.26
CA LYS A 131 -8.06 -11.07 7.26
C LYS A 131 -7.61 -9.62 7.40
N PHE A 132 -7.50 -9.11 8.62
CA PHE A 132 -7.26 -7.69 8.85
C PHE A 132 -6.05 -7.44 9.72
N SER A 133 -5.42 -6.31 9.44
CA SER A 133 -4.49 -5.63 10.33
C SER A 133 -4.58 -4.14 10.04
N TRP A 134 -4.19 -3.29 10.97
CA TRP A 134 -4.21 -1.84 10.71
C TRP A 134 -3.01 -1.13 11.32
N ALA A 135 -2.68 0.02 10.75
CA ALA A 135 -1.66 0.92 11.27
C ALA A 135 -2.09 2.38 11.08
N GLU A 136 -1.66 3.23 12.01
CA GLU A 136 -1.60 4.66 11.75
C GLU A 136 -0.40 4.94 10.85
N VAL A 137 -0.62 5.77 9.83
CA VAL A 137 0.43 6.20 8.90
C VAL A 137 0.44 7.71 8.76
N GLU A 138 1.56 8.19 8.22
CA GLU A 138 1.76 9.59 7.88
C GLU A 138 0.91 10.01 6.66
N CYS A 139 1.16 11.22 6.15
CA CYS A 139 0.39 11.79 5.07
C CYS A 139 0.43 10.93 3.80
N LEU A 140 -0.74 10.50 3.33
CA LEU A 140 -0.94 9.73 2.09
C LEU A 140 -1.23 10.62 0.86
N GLY A 141 -1.19 11.94 1.01
CA GLY A 141 -1.30 12.89 -0.11
C GLY A 141 -2.71 13.16 -0.65
N ALA A 142 -3.77 12.62 -0.03
CA ALA A 142 -5.16 12.82 -0.43
C ALA A 142 -5.90 13.85 0.46
N CYS A 143 -5.23 14.96 0.79
CA CYS A 143 -5.71 15.91 1.81
C CYS A 143 -7.07 16.55 1.51
N VAL A 144 -7.38 16.79 0.23
CA VAL A 144 -8.67 17.36 -0.20
C VAL A 144 -9.83 16.35 -0.05
N ASN A 145 -9.50 15.07 0.15
CA ASN A 145 -10.41 13.95 0.40
C ASN A 145 -10.34 13.37 1.80
N ALA A 146 -9.82 14.16 2.75
CA ALA A 146 -9.76 13.77 4.15
C ALA A 146 -11.16 13.62 4.82
N PRO A 147 -11.33 12.64 5.74
CA PRO A 147 -10.34 11.66 6.16
C PRO A 147 -10.34 10.42 5.24
N MET A 148 -9.21 9.71 5.19
CA MET A 148 -9.02 8.59 4.25
C MET A 148 -8.18 7.46 4.83
N VAL A 149 -8.31 6.28 4.22
CA VAL A 149 -7.46 5.11 4.49
C VAL A 149 -6.93 4.54 3.17
N GLN A 150 -5.78 3.89 3.21
CA GLN A 150 -5.28 3.04 2.12
C GLN A 150 -5.43 1.57 2.53
N ILE A 151 -5.99 0.74 1.63
CA ILE A 151 -6.08 -0.71 1.82
C ILE A 151 -5.53 -1.37 0.55
N GLY A 152 -4.41 -2.07 0.67
CA GLY A 152 -3.66 -2.53 -0.50
C GLY A 152 -3.15 -1.34 -1.33
N ALA A 153 -3.46 -1.33 -2.63
CA ALA A 153 -3.10 -0.23 -3.53
C ALA A 153 -4.15 0.89 -3.59
N ASP A 154 -5.33 0.68 -3.01
CA ASP A 154 -6.49 1.56 -3.21
C ASP A 154 -6.68 2.56 -2.07
N TYR A 155 -7.10 3.77 -2.44
CA TYR A 155 -7.52 4.80 -1.50
C TYR A 155 -9.04 4.76 -1.30
N TYR A 156 -9.47 4.94 -0.06
CA TYR A 156 -10.86 5.09 0.33
C TYR A 156 -10.99 6.39 1.12
N GLU A 157 -11.76 7.33 0.59
CA GLU A 157 -11.68 8.73 0.96
C GLU A 157 -13.05 9.28 1.38
N ASP A 158 -13.10 10.48 1.97
CA ASP A 158 -14.33 11.07 2.53
C ASP A 158 -15.05 10.15 3.51
N LEU A 159 -14.26 9.42 4.31
CA LEU A 159 -14.80 8.41 5.20
C LEU A 159 -15.45 9.02 6.43
N THR A 160 -16.51 8.36 6.88
CA THR A 160 -17.08 8.52 8.22
C THR A 160 -16.86 7.21 8.97
N PRO A 161 -17.02 7.18 10.31
CA PRO A 161 -16.95 5.94 11.07
C PRO A 161 -17.87 4.84 10.52
N GLU A 162 -19.08 5.24 10.08
CA GLU A 162 -20.09 4.33 9.54
C GLU A 162 -19.68 3.78 8.16
N THR A 163 -19.17 4.64 7.26
CA THR A 163 -18.76 4.19 5.93
C THR A 163 -17.49 3.35 6.00
N LEU A 164 -16.55 3.65 6.91
CA LEU A 164 -15.40 2.78 7.17
C LEU A 164 -15.82 1.44 7.77
N ALA A 165 -16.72 1.42 8.76
CA ALA A 165 -17.22 0.17 9.33
C ALA A 165 -17.87 -0.72 8.25
N LYS A 166 -18.70 -0.12 7.39
CA LYS A 166 -19.33 -0.80 6.25
C LYS A 166 -18.30 -1.28 5.22
N LEU A 167 -17.26 -0.50 4.95
CA LEU A 167 -16.15 -0.87 4.06
C LEU A 167 -15.46 -2.14 4.59
N LEU A 168 -15.10 -2.16 5.87
CA LEU A 168 -14.48 -3.33 6.51
C LEU A 168 -15.39 -4.56 6.48
N ASP A 169 -16.69 -4.40 6.75
CA ASP A 169 -17.65 -5.50 6.72
C ASP A 169 -17.83 -6.07 5.30
N ASN A 170 -17.80 -5.20 4.28
CA ASN A 170 -17.84 -5.63 2.89
C ASN A 170 -16.58 -6.40 2.48
N LEU A 171 -15.40 -5.91 2.85
CA LEU A 171 -14.12 -6.61 2.63
C LEU A 171 -14.12 -7.99 3.31
N ALA A 172 -14.56 -8.05 4.58
CA ALA A 172 -14.62 -9.29 5.35
C ALA A 172 -15.52 -10.36 4.68
N ALA A 173 -16.59 -9.90 4.02
CA ALA A 173 -17.55 -10.71 3.28
C ALA A 173 -17.17 -10.94 1.81
N GLY A 174 -16.01 -10.46 1.35
CA GLY A 174 -15.58 -10.59 -0.06
C GLY A 174 -16.46 -9.84 -1.06
N ARG A 175 -17.18 -8.80 -0.61
CA ARG A 175 -18.03 -7.98 -1.47
C ARG A 175 -17.18 -6.92 -2.18
N PRO A 176 -17.56 -6.53 -3.41
CA PRO A 176 -16.87 -5.46 -4.12
C PRO A 176 -16.98 -4.14 -3.35
N VAL A 177 -15.88 -3.40 -3.32
CA VAL A 177 -15.76 -2.07 -2.71
C VAL A 177 -15.26 -1.10 -3.77
N LYS A 178 -15.63 0.17 -3.68
CA LYS A 178 -15.30 1.20 -4.66
C LYS A 178 -14.18 2.10 -4.12
N PRO A 179 -12.99 2.13 -4.75
CA PRO A 179 -11.95 3.10 -4.43
C PRO A 179 -12.35 4.55 -4.72
N GLY A 180 -11.74 5.48 -4.02
CA GLY A 180 -11.94 6.93 -4.10
C GLY A 180 -12.92 7.48 -3.04
N PRO A 181 -13.55 8.63 -3.32
CA PRO A 181 -14.53 9.25 -2.44
C PRO A 181 -15.72 8.33 -2.15
N GLN A 182 -16.11 8.23 -0.87
CA GLN A 182 -17.32 7.54 -0.44
C GLN A 182 -18.57 8.45 -0.42
N VAL A 183 -18.47 9.61 -1.06
CA VAL A 183 -19.55 10.59 -1.26
C VAL A 183 -19.74 10.85 -2.76
N GLU A 184 -20.81 11.55 -3.13
CA GLU A 184 -21.24 11.75 -4.53
C GLU A 184 -20.31 12.64 -5.39
N ARG A 185 -19.18 13.10 -4.86
CA ARG A 185 -18.27 13.97 -5.62
C ARG A 185 -17.38 13.17 -6.57
N GLN A 186 -17.03 13.81 -7.68
CA GLN A 186 -16.11 13.24 -8.65
C GLN A 186 -14.66 13.51 -8.24
N PHE A 187 -13.92 12.47 -7.83
CA PHE A 187 -12.52 12.58 -7.41
C PHE A 187 -12.33 13.68 -6.36
N SER A 188 -11.57 14.75 -6.69
CA SER A 188 -11.32 15.89 -5.81
C SER A 188 -12.24 17.10 -6.07
N ALA A 189 -13.26 16.96 -6.92
CA ALA A 189 -14.21 18.03 -7.20
C ALA A 189 -14.92 18.53 -5.93
N PRO A 190 -15.34 19.81 -5.88
CA PRO A 190 -16.13 20.30 -4.76
C PRO A 190 -17.45 19.53 -4.64
N ALA A 191 -17.82 19.14 -3.43
CA ALA A 191 -19.04 18.38 -3.18
C ALA A 191 -20.33 19.16 -3.54
N GLY A 192 -20.27 20.49 -3.60
CA GLY A 192 -21.38 21.36 -4.00
C GLY A 192 -21.52 21.57 -5.51
N GLY A 193 -20.76 20.84 -6.33
CA GLY A 193 -20.73 21.00 -7.79
C GLY A 193 -19.48 21.72 -8.28
N LEU A 194 -19.25 21.65 -9.60
CA LEU A 194 -18.06 22.23 -10.23
C LEU A 194 -18.10 23.76 -10.16
N THR A 195 -17.06 24.36 -9.58
CA THR A 195 -16.85 25.82 -9.53
C THR A 195 -15.77 26.29 -10.51
N THR A 196 -15.02 25.36 -11.08
CA THR A 196 -13.95 25.56 -12.07
C THR A 196 -14.07 24.50 -13.16
N LEU A 197 -13.40 24.71 -14.30
CA LEU A 197 -13.44 23.81 -15.44
C LEU A 197 -14.88 23.52 -15.93
N THR A 198 -15.75 24.52 -15.91
CA THR A 198 -17.17 24.42 -16.31
C THR A 198 -17.42 24.64 -17.79
N GLY A 199 -16.41 25.06 -18.55
CA GLY A 199 -16.48 25.27 -20.00
C GLY A 199 -16.05 24.02 -20.76
N ASP A 200 -16.17 24.10 -22.08
CA ASP A 200 -15.68 23.04 -22.97
C ASP A 200 -14.16 22.84 -22.81
N PRO A 201 -13.67 21.60 -22.93
CA PRO A 201 -12.24 21.32 -22.92
C PRO A 201 -11.55 22.12 -24.05
N ALA A 202 -10.30 22.53 -23.80
CA ALA A 202 -9.54 23.23 -24.81
C ALA A 202 -9.44 22.38 -26.10
N PRO A 203 -9.56 23.00 -27.29
CA PRO A 203 -9.47 22.25 -28.55
C PRO A 203 -8.15 21.48 -28.63
N GLY A 204 -8.23 20.17 -28.90
CA GLY A 204 -7.09 19.25 -28.94
C GLY A 204 -6.90 18.36 -27.70
N ALA A 205 -7.74 18.49 -26.67
CA ALA A 205 -7.67 17.66 -25.46
C ALA A 205 -8.20 16.22 -25.62
N ASP A 206 -8.95 15.95 -26.71
CA ASP A 206 -9.64 14.68 -26.94
C ASP A 206 -8.85 13.69 -27.81
N ASP A 207 -7.62 14.00 -28.22
CA ASP A 207 -6.80 13.06 -29.01
C ASP A 207 -6.17 11.98 -28.11
N LYS A 208 -7.03 11.09 -27.60
CA LYS A 208 -6.66 9.78 -27.08
C LYS A 208 -6.79 8.72 -28.17
N THR A 209 -6.28 9.01 -29.37
CA THR A 209 -5.94 7.94 -30.30
C THR A 209 -4.70 7.24 -29.73
N PRO A 210 -4.74 5.94 -29.40
CA PRO A 210 -3.53 5.22 -29.03
C PRO A 210 -2.59 5.26 -30.24
N ALA A 211 -1.39 5.80 -30.07
CA ALA A 211 -0.34 5.65 -31.08
C ALA A 211 -0.08 4.16 -31.30
N GLU A 212 -0.22 3.71 -32.56
CA GLU A 212 0.13 2.36 -33.04
C GLU A 212 1.61 2.03 -32.83
#